data_AF-A0A836WVL8-F1
#
_entry.id   AF-A0A836WVL8-F1
#
_cell.length_a   1.000
_cell.length_b   1.000
_cell.length_c   1.000
_cell.angle_alpha   90.00
_cell.angle_beta   90.00
_cell.angle_gamma   90.00
#
_symmetry.space_group_name_H-M   'P 1'
#
loop_
_entity.id
_entity.type
_entity.pdbx_description
1 polymer ?
#
loop_
_entity_poly.entity_id
_entity_poly.type
_entity_poly.pdbx_seq_one_letter_code
_entity_poly.pdbx_strand_id
1 'polypeptide(L)' 'MAKLKLNIPVKKGDRLELDVETLASSGDGLCRYEGYTLFTPGGLPGDKIVGKVVKTTPRFGVMKMFKVIE' A
#
# COMPACT_ATOMS: atom_id res chain seq x y z
N MET A 1 -1.03 28.78 9.95
CA MET A 1 -0.65 27.38 10.26
C MET A 1 -1.19 26.50 9.13
N ALA A 2 -0.37 26.21 8.12
CA ALA A 2 -0.79 25.33 7.02
C ALA A 2 -0.91 23.91 7.57
N LYS A 3 -2.13 23.50 7.90
CA LYS A 3 -2.48 22.11 8.15
C LYS A 3 -2.14 21.41 6.83
N LEU A 4 -0.97 20.78 6.74
CA LEU A 4 -0.65 19.91 5.60
C LEU A 4 -1.76 18.86 5.61
N LYS A 5 -2.78 19.08 4.78
CA LYS A 5 -3.71 18.05 4.40
C LYS A 5 -2.85 17.08 3.62
N LEU A 6 -2.20 16.17 4.34
CA LEU A 6 -1.73 14.93 3.76
C LEU A 6 -3.01 14.29 3.25
N ASN A 7 -3.28 14.51 1.96
CA ASN A 7 -4.41 13.96 1.25
C ASN A 7 -4.04 12.50 1.07
N ILE A 8 -4.22 11.71 2.13
CA ILE A 8 -3.89 10.30 2.11
C ILE A 8 -4.83 9.70 1.05
N PRO A 9 -4.31 9.19 -0.07
CA PRO A 9 -5.15 8.69 -1.17
C PRO A 9 -5.89 7.42 -0.77
N VAL A 10 -5.52 6.85 0.37
CA VAL A 10 -6.07 5.61 0.91
C VAL A 10 -6.80 5.85 2.24
N LYS A 11 -7.87 5.08 2.47
CA LYS A 11 -8.58 5.06 3.74
C LYS A 11 -8.55 3.66 4.33
N LYS A 12 -8.60 3.57 5.67
CA LYS A 12 -8.74 2.29 6.36
C LYS A 12 -10.03 1.60 5.89
N GLY A 13 -9.92 0.34 5.50
CA GLY A 13 -11.05 -0.46 5.05
C GLY A 13 -11.30 -0.45 3.54
N ASP A 14 -10.70 0.48 2.80
CA ASP A 14 -10.79 0.49 1.34
C ASP A 14 -10.05 -0.71 0.74
N ARG A 15 -10.59 -1.20 -0.37
CA ARG A 15 -9.96 -2.24 -1.19
C ARG A 15 -9.37 -1.56 -2.40
N LEU A 16 -8.07 -1.74 -2.58
CA LEU A 16 -7.31 -1.07 -3.62
C LEU A 16 -6.45 -2.10 -4.33
N GLU A 17 -6.29 -1.88 -5.62
CA GLU A 17 -5.44 -2.65 -6.51
C GLU A 17 -4.12 -1.91 -6.63
N LEU A 18 -3.04 -2.58 -6.29
CA LEU A 18 -1.74 -1.98 -6.07
C LEU A 18 -0.66 -2.84 -6.70
N ASP A 19 0.20 -2.18 -7.44
CA ASP A 19 1.36 -2.77 -8.07
C ASP A 19 2.50 -2.81 -7.05
N VAL A 20 3.11 -3.98 -6.87
CA VAL A 20 4.28 -4.13 -6.02
C VAL A 20 5.51 -3.71 -6.84
N GLU A 21 6.10 -2.55 -6.54
CA GLU A 21 7.32 -2.11 -7.23
C GLU A 21 8.53 -2.95 -6.81
N THR A 22 8.65 -3.23 -5.51
CA THR A 22 9.80 -3.96 -4.96
C THR A 22 9.45 -4.65 -3.65
N LEU A 23 10.39 -5.42 -3.10
CA LEU A 23 10.33 -5.95 -1.74
C LEU A 23 11.17 -5.07 -0.81
N ALA A 24 10.62 -4.74 0.36
CA ALA A 24 11.37 -4.17 1.46
C ALA A 24 12.34 -5.22 2.06
N SER A 25 13.36 -4.78 2.80
CA SER A 25 14.33 -5.68 3.43
C SER A 25 13.71 -6.71 4.39
N SER A 26 12.50 -6.43 4.90
CA SER A 26 11.74 -7.35 5.75
C SER A 26 11.04 -8.48 4.98
N GLY A 27 11.03 -8.42 3.64
CA GLY A 27 10.22 -9.32 2.79
C GLY A 27 8.78 -8.85 2.59
N ASP A 28 8.44 -7.64 3.04
CA ASP A 28 7.14 -7.01 2.74
C ASP A 28 7.17 -6.40 1.33
N GLY A 29 6.10 -6.58 0.57
CA GLY A 29 5.91 -5.89 -0.70
C GLY A 29 5.78 -4.38 -0.47
N LEU A 30 6.53 -3.61 -1.25
CA LEU A 30 6.49 -2.16 -1.29
C LEU A 30 5.70 -1.73 -2.53
N CYS A 31 4.53 -1.17 -2.28
CA CYS A 31 3.67 -0.59 -3.29
C CYS A 31 3.69 0.94 -3.17
N ARG A 32 3.55 1.63 -4.29
CA ARG A 32 3.41 3.09 -4.31
C ARG A 32 2.14 3.49 -5.02
N TYR A 33 1.27 4.22 -4.32
CA TYR A 33 -0.01 4.65 -4.84
C TYR A 33 -0.13 6.17 -4.75
N GLU A 34 -0.21 6.86 -5.88
CA GLU A 34 -0.34 8.32 -5.95
C GLU A 34 0.66 9.07 -5.03
N GLY A 35 1.91 8.59 -4.97
CA GLY A 35 2.96 9.18 -4.14
C GLY A 35 2.96 8.74 -2.67
N TYR A 36 2.09 7.81 -2.28
CA TYR A 36 1.99 7.27 -0.93
C TYR A 36 2.47 5.81 -0.86
N THR A 37 3.35 5.50 0.10
CA THR A 37 3.92 4.15 0.25
C THR A 37 2.98 3.23 1.02
N LEU A 38 2.69 2.08 0.44
CA LEU A 38 1.85 1.04 1.00
C LEU A 38 2.67 -0.24 1.16
N PHE A 39 2.64 -0.78 2.37
CA PHE A 39 3.28 -2.04 2.70
C PHE A 39 2.24 -3.16 2.65
N THR A 40 2.59 -4.23 1.94
CA THR A 40 1.76 -5.42 1.81
C THR A 40 2.59 -6.67 2.13
N PRO A 41 2.25 -7.43 3.19
CA PRO A 41 2.99 -8.64 3.51
C PRO A 41 2.70 -9.72 2.45
N GLY A 42 3.75 -10.21 1.80
CA GLY A 42 3.69 -11.32 0.83
C GLY A 42 3.43 -10.93 -0.63
N GLY A 43 3.52 -9.66 -1.00
CA GLY A 43 3.50 -9.23 -2.40
C GLY A 43 4.87 -9.41 -3.07
N LEU A 44 4.92 -10.06 -4.23
CA LEU A 44 6.12 -10.22 -5.03
C LEU A 44 6.36 -8.99 -5.91
N PRO A 45 7.61 -8.59 -6.17
CA PRO A 45 7.91 -7.41 -6.98
C PRO A 45 7.56 -7.68 -8.44
N GLY A 46 6.77 -6.81 -9.04
CA GLY A 46 6.22 -6.96 -10.39
C GLY A 46 4.79 -7.53 -10.42
N ASP A 47 4.32 -8.15 -9.33
CA ASP A 47 2.95 -8.65 -9.25
C ASP A 47 1.95 -7.53 -8.96
N LYS A 48 0.74 -7.70 -9.50
CA LYS A 48 -0.39 -6.83 -9.20
C LYS A 48 -1.27 -7.48 -8.14
N ILE A 49 -1.44 -6.80 -7.01
CA ILE A 49 -2.18 -7.35 -5.88
C ILE A 49 -3.43 -6.52 -5.56
N VAL A 50 -4.49 -7.20 -5.16
CA VAL A 50 -5.66 -6.59 -4.55
C VAL A 50 -5.59 -6.82 -3.06
N GLY A 51 -5.62 -5.74 -2.29
CA GLY A 51 -5.66 -5.83 -0.84
C GLY A 51 -6.59 -4.83 -0.20
N LYS A 52 -6.86 -5.06 1.08
CA LYS A 52 -7.64 -4.16 1.92
C LYS A 52 -6.70 -3.39 2.82
N VAL A 53 -6.86 -2.09 2.86
CA VAL A 53 -6.11 -1.22 3.75
C VAL A 53 -6.53 -1.51 5.19
N VAL A 54 -5.60 -1.97 6.02
CA VAL A 54 -5.85 -2.26 7.44
C VAL A 54 -5.44 -1.08 8.32
N LYS A 55 -4.43 -0.32 7.89
CA LYS A 55 -3.89 0.81 8.63
C LYS A 55 -3.40 1.89 7.68
N THR A 56 -3.72 3.14 7.96
CA THR A 56 -3.24 4.30 7.20
C THR A 56 -2.55 5.26 8.17
N THR A 57 -1.29 5.63 7.88
CA THR A 57 -0.56 6.64 8.66
C THR A 57 -0.16 7.82 7.77
N PRO A 58 0.20 8.99 8.29
CA PRO A 58 0.62 10.12 7.45
C PRO A 58 1.85 9.86 6.57
N ARG A 59 2.68 8.84 6.88
CA ARG A 59 3.90 8.50 6.10
C ARG A 59 3.75 7.25 5.22
N PHE A 60 3.01 6.25 5.69
CA PHE A 60 2.85 4.98 5.00
C PHE A 60 1.52 4.31 5.38
N GLY A 61 0.99 3.46 4.52
CA GLY A 61 -0.13 2.60 4.87
C GLY A 61 0.29 1.15 4.93
N VAL A 62 -0.49 0.36 5.64
CA VAL A 62 -0.39 -1.09 5.68
C VAL A 62 -1.68 -1.62 5.12
N MET A 63 -1.56 -2.45 4.11
CA MET A 63 -2.65 -3.19 3.52
C MET A 63 -2.41 -4.68 3.74
N LYS A 64 -3.49 -5.44 3.70
CA LYS A 64 -3.43 -6.89 3.67
C LYS A 64 -3.85 -7.33 2.27
N MET A 65 -2.94 -7.97 1.54
CA MET A 65 -3.28 -8.60 0.26
C MET A 65 -4.33 -9.69 0.46
N PHE A 66 -5.26 -9.77 -0.48
CA PHE A 66 -6.29 -10.81 -0.56
C PHE A 66 -6.10 -11.69 -1.78
N LYS A 67 -5.67 -11.11 -2.90
CA LYS A 67 -5.52 -11.82 -4.16
C LYS A 67 -4.42 -11.19 -5.00
N VAL A 68 -3.60 -12.05 -5.62
CA VAL A 68 -2.68 -11.67 -6.69
C VAL A 68 -3.43 -11.83 -8.02
N ILE A 69 -3.33 -10.84 -8.89
CA ILE A 69 -4.03 -10.82 -10.18
C ILE A 69 -3.11 -11.35 -11.29
N GLU A 70 -1.82 -11.03 -11.22
CA GLU A 70 -0.83 -11.23 -12.28
C GLU A 70 0.54 -11.53 -11.69
#